data_AF-A0A9E3BRB2-F1
#
_entry.id   AF-A0A9E3BRB2-F1
#
_cell.length_a   1.000
_cell.length_b   1.000
_cell.length_c   1.000
_cell.angle_alpha   90.00
_cell.angle_beta   90.00
_cell.angle_gamma   90.00
#
_symmetry.space_group_name_H-M   'P 1'
#
loop_
_entity.id
_entity.type
_entity.pdbx_description
1 polymer ?
#
loop_
_entity_poly.entity_id
_entity_poly.type
_entity_poly.pdbx_seq_one_letter_code
_entity_poly.pdbx_strand_id
1 'polypeptide(L)'
;MSTPPGTPGIPPLAPFSLEGDDEELERLKAKIHRERGFNTQFYKDKCLRRRIAVRMRARGKASFEEYGQLLDREPAEYDILLDTLTINVTKFFRNAETWTVVRDTIVPKLFQWKLPAHRVWSAGSASGEEAYTASILLHEWAQGNG
;
A
#
# COMPACT_ATOMS: atom_id res chain seq x y z
N MET A 1 -2.32 1.41 -45.81
CA MET A 1 -1.51 0.91 -44.68
C MET A 1 -1.28 2.09 -43.75
N SER A 2 -2.05 2.19 -42.68
CA SER A 2 -2.00 3.32 -41.73
C SER A 2 -0.95 3.05 -40.66
N THR A 3 0.07 3.92 -40.57
CA THR A 3 1.01 3.94 -39.45
C THR A 3 0.30 4.39 -38.17
N PRO A 4 0.56 3.77 -37.01
CA PRO A 4 -0.01 4.24 -35.75
C PRO A 4 0.64 5.59 -35.34
N PRO A 5 -0.11 6.48 -34.67
CA PRO A 5 0.43 7.75 -34.20
C PRO A 5 1.53 7.51 -33.17
N GLY A 6 2.67 8.19 -33.36
CA GLY A 6 3.82 8.14 -32.47
C GLY A 6 3.43 8.50 -31.05
N THR A 7 3.84 7.66 -30.10
CA THR A 7 3.72 7.93 -28.67
C THR A 7 4.42 9.27 -28.36
N PRO A 8 3.77 10.25 -27.71
CA PRO A 8 4.46 11.48 -27.35
C PRO A 8 5.63 11.15 -26.44
N GLY A 9 6.83 11.57 -26.86
CA GLY A 9 8.07 11.37 -26.13
C GLY A 9 7.96 11.98 -24.74
N ILE A 10 8.22 11.16 -23.72
CA ILE A 10 8.32 11.62 -22.34
C ILE A 10 9.48 12.64 -22.31
N PRO A 11 9.25 13.91 -21.94
CA PRO A 11 10.33 14.90 -21.88
C PRO A 11 11.40 14.44 -20.88
N PRO A 12 12.68 14.77 -21.12
CA PRO A 12 13.76 14.40 -20.23
C PRO A 12 13.51 14.94 -18.81
N LEU A 13 13.64 14.02 -17.86
CA LEU A 13 13.29 14.20 -16.46
C LEU A 13 14.21 15.24 -15.81
N ALA A 14 13.67 16.40 -15.44
CA ALA A 14 14.34 17.27 -14.48
C ALA A 14 14.42 16.55 -13.12
N PRO A 15 15.53 16.65 -12.38
CA PRO A 15 15.62 16.07 -11.04
C PRO A 15 14.61 16.77 -10.13
N PHE A 16 13.59 16.02 -9.70
CA PHE A 16 12.63 16.48 -8.71
C PHE A 16 13.34 16.55 -7.36
N SER A 17 13.74 17.76 -6.96
CA SER A 17 14.40 17.98 -5.67
C SER A 17 13.34 17.95 -4.58
N LEU A 18 13.33 16.87 -3.80
CA LEU A 18 12.41 16.65 -2.67
C LEU A 18 12.94 17.28 -1.37
N GLU A 19 13.96 18.13 -1.44
CA GLU A 19 14.62 18.72 -0.28
C GLU A 19 14.11 20.15 -0.08
N GLY A 20 13.34 20.40 0.99
CA GLY A 20 12.89 21.74 1.38
C GLY A 20 11.37 21.96 1.45
N ASP A 21 10.55 21.12 0.84
CA ASP A 21 9.10 21.42 0.68
C ASP A 21 8.22 20.94 1.84
N ASP A 22 8.76 20.86 3.06
CA ASP A 22 8.03 20.25 4.19
C ASP A 22 6.77 21.03 4.53
N GLU A 23 6.81 22.37 4.41
CA GLU A 23 5.62 23.21 4.61
C GLU A 23 4.53 22.95 3.55
N GLU A 24 4.91 22.77 2.28
CA GLU A 24 3.95 22.46 1.21
C GLU A 24 3.33 21.07 1.39
N LEU A 25 4.14 20.09 1.81
CA LEU A 25 3.69 18.75 2.11
C LEU A 25 2.69 18.77 3.29
N GLU A 26 2.97 19.51 4.36
CA GLU A 26 2.04 19.65 5.49
C GLU A 26 0.73 20.33 5.08
N ARG A 27 0.79 21.38 4.25
CA ARG A 27 -0.41 22.02 3.68
C ARG A 27 -1.24 21.04 2.86
N LEU A 28 -0.59 20.21 2.04
CA LEU A 28 -1.26 19.17 1.27
C LEU A 28 -1.88 18.09 2.16
N LYS A 29 -1.17 17.63 3.20
CA LYS A 29 -1.69 16.67 4.19
C LYS A 29 -2.93 17.22 4.90
N ALA A 30 -2.87 18.47 5.37
CA ALA A 30 -4.00 19.14 6.02
C ALA A 30 -5.21 19.27 5.08
N LYS A 31 -4.97 19.57 3.80
CA LYS A 31 -6.01 19.61 2.77
C LYS A 31 -6.66 18.24 2.55
N ILE A 32 -5.87 17.18 2.33
CA ILE A 32 -6.38 15.82 2.13
C ILE A 32 -7.20 15.37 3.36
N HIS A 33 -6.73 15.69 4.57
CA HIS A 33 -7.47 15.42 5.79
C HIS A 33 -8.81 16.16 5.84
N ARG A 34 -8.83 17.45 5.51
CA ARG A 34 -10.06 18.26 5.50
C ARG A 34 -11.07 17.78 4.46
N GLU A 35 -10.63 17.49 3.23
CA GLU A 35 -11.53 17.20 2.10
C GLU A 35 -12.00 15.74 2.06
N ARG A 36 -11.25 14.80 2.66
CA ARG A 36 -11.52 13.35 2.55
C ARG A 36 -11.43 12.60 3.88
N GLY A 37 -11.14 13.28 4.99
CA GLY A 37 -11.02 12.65 6.32
C GLY A 37 -9.83 11.69 6.46
N PHE A 38 -8.94 11.62 5.46
CA PHE A 38 -7.81 10.69 5.50
C PHE A 38 -6.79 11.15 6.54
N ASN A 39 -6.47 10.26 7.48
CA ASN A 39 -5.59 10.61 8.57
C ASN A 39 -4.14 10.27 8.22
N THR A 40 -3.39 11.30 7.79
CA THR A 40 -1.99 11.19 7.39
C THR A 40 -1.04 10.97 8.56
N GLN A 41 -1.46 11.20 9.81
CA GLN A 41 -0.60 11.12 11.00
C GLN A 41 -0.16 9.69 11.34
N PHE A 42 -0.87 8.68 10.82
CA PHE A 42 -0.53 7.26 11.02
C PHE A 42 0.55 6.77 10.03
N TYR A 43 1.00 7.61 9.10
CA TYR A 43 1.97 7.25 8.08
C TYR A 43 3.26 8.05 8.25
N LYS A 44 4.41 7.38 8.09
CA LYS A 44 5.71 8.04 8.07
C LYS A 44 5.79 9.02 6.90
N ASP A 45 6.17 10.27 7.15
CA ASP A 45 6.22 11.34 6.13
C ASP A 45 7.06 10.96 4.91
N LYS A 46 8.21 10.30 5.11
CA LYS A 46 9.04 9.80 4.00
C LYS A 46 8.28 8.86 3.05
N CYS A 47 7.35 8.05 3.58
CA CYS A 47 6.53 7.13 2.79
C CYS A 47 5.44 7.89 2.03
N LEU A 48 4.73 8.80 2.72
CA LEU A 48 3.71 9.67 2.10
C LEU A 48 4.33 10.52 0.99
N ARG A 49 5.41 11.24 1.28
CA ARG A 49 6.15 12.07 0.32
C ARG A 49 6.51 11.29 -0.93
N ARG A 50 7.02 10.06 -0.79
CA ARG A 50 7.37 9.21 -1.94
C ARG A 50 6.15 8.79 -2.76
N ARG A 51 5.04 8.43 -2.12
CA ARG A 51 3.79 8.01 -2.79
C ARG A 51 3.12 9.17 -3.52
N ILE A 52 3.03 10.33 -2.87
CA ILE A 52 2.51 11.56 -3.49
C ILE A 52 3.40 11.95 -4.67
N ALA A 53 4.73 11.91 -4.53
CA ALA A 53 5.66 12.20 -5.63
C ALA A 53 5.52 11.25 -6.82
N VAL A 54 5.03 10.02 -6.64
CA VAL A 54 4.69 9.11 -7.75
C VAL A 54 3.45 9.61 -8.50
N ARG A 55 2.38 10.00 -7.78
CA ARG A 55 1.17 10.58 -8.39
C ARG A 55 1.47 11.90 -9.11
N MET A 56 2.24 12.77 -8.47
CA MET A 56 2.67 14.03 -9.07
C MET A 56 3.40 13.81 -10.39
N ARG A 57 4.33 12.84 -10.44
CA ARG A 57 5.01 12.45 -11.68
C ARG A 57 4.04 11.93 -12.75
N ALA A 58 3.07 11.10 -12.37
CA ALA A 58 2.06 10.60 -13.32
C ALA A 58 1.18 11.72 -13.90
N ARG A 59 0.99 12.82 -13.17
CA ARG A 59 0.23 14.00 -13.61
C ARG A 59 1.11 15.17 -14.08
N GLY A 60 2.43 14.97 -14.17
CA GLY A 60 3.39 15.98 -14.61
C GLY A 60 3.45 17.22 -13.71
N LYS A 61 3.30 17.06 -12.40
CA LYS A 61 3.36 18.16 -11.41
C LYS A 61 4.72 18.22 -10.73
N ALA A 62 5.27 19.43 -10.61
CA ALA A 62 6.62 19.71 -10.13
C ALA A 62 6.66 20.30 -8.71
N SER A 63 5.51 20.53 -8.06
CA SER A 63 5.45 20.90 -6.63
C SER A 63 4.18 20.35 -5.95
N PHE A 64 4.20 20.26 -4.62
CA PHE A 64 3.02 19.81 -3.86
C PHE A 64 1.89 20.83 -3.97
N GLU A 65 2.23 22.11 -4.12
CA GLU A 65 1.25 23.16 -4.40
C GLU A 65 0.53 22.96 -5.74
N GLU A 66 1.27 22.74 -6.83
CA GLU A 66 0.69 22.47 -8.16
C GLU A 66 -0.21 21.24 -8.15
N TYR A 67 0.18 20.21 -7.39
CA TYR A 67 -0.62 19.01 -7.19
C TYR A 67 -1.86 19.29 -6.35
N GLY A 68 -1.74 20.11 -5.30
CA GLY A 68 -2.86 20.59 -4.52
C GLY A 68 -3.90 21.33 -5.38
N GLN A 69 -3.47 22.18 -6.32
CA GLN A 69 -4.36 22.87 -7.25
C GLN A 69 -5.04 21.91 -8.23
N LEU A 70 -4.33 20.86 -8.67
CA LEU A 70 -4.92 19.80 -9.51
C LEU A 70 -6.08 19.12 -8.78
N LEU A 71 -5.93 18.82 -7.50
CA LEU A 71 -6.96 18.19 -6.68
C LEU A 71 -8.24 19.05 -6.58
N ASP A 72 -8.13 20.38 -6.65
CA ASP A 72 -9.31 21.27 -6.68
C ASP A 72 -10.03 21.22 -8.02
N ARG A 73 -9.28 21.08 -9.12
CA ARG A 73 -9.83 21.07 -10.48
C ARG A 73 -10.37 19.70 -10.87
N GLU A 74 -9.78 18.63 -10.36
CA GLU A 74 -10.11 17.25 -10.69
C GLU A 74 -10.39 16.44 -9.41
N PRO A 75 -11.62 16.52 -8.85
CA PRO A 75 -11.97 15.82 -7.61
C PRO A 75 -11.80 14.30 -7.67
N ALA A 76 -11.85 13.69 -8.86
CA ALA A 76 -11.63 12.26 -9.07
C ALA A 76 -10.16 11.84 -8.81
N GLU A 77 -9.21 12.76 -8.88
CA GLU A 77 -7.80 12.48 -8.56
C GLU A 77 -7.62 12.18 -7.06
N TYR A 78 -8.53 12.65 -6.19
CA TYR A 78 -8.50 12.28 -4.76
C TYR A 78 -8.64 10.77 -4.57
N ASP A 79 -9.51 10.10 -5.32
CA ASP A 79 -9.75 8.66 -5.13
C ASP A 79 -8.50 7.86 -5.51
N ILE A 80 -7.84 8.26 -6.60
CA ILE A 80 -6.60 7.63 -7.08
C ILE A 80 -5.44 7.92 -6.13
N LEU A 81 -5.36 9.15 -5.60
CA LEU A 81 -4.38 9.53 -4.59
C LEU A 81 -4.57 8.70 -3.33
N LEU A 82 -5.80 8.61 -2.81
CA LEU A 82 -6.11 7.86 -1.60
C LEU A 82 -5.79 6.38 -1.77
N ASP A 83 -6.14 5.77 -2.91
CA ASP A 83 -5.76 4.38 -3.24
C ASP A 83 -4.24 4.18 -3.29
N THR A 84 -3.51 5.18 -3.78
CA THR A 84 -2.03 5.16 -3.78
C THR A 84 -1.45 5.36 -2.37
N LEU A 85 -2.14 6.13 -1.52
CA LEU A 85 -1.71 6.43 -0.14
C LEU A 85 -2.03 5.29 0.82
N THR A 86 -3.16 4.60 0.66
CA THR A 86 -3.48 3.39 1.41
C THR A 86 -2.54 2.26 0.98
N ILE A 87 -2.09 1.45 1.94
CA ILE A 87 -1.24 0.31 1.62
C ILE A 87 -2.16 -0.83 1.17
N ASN A 88 -2.56 -0.83 -0.11
CA ASN A 88 -3.15 -2.01 -0.75
C ASN A 88 -2.06 -3.02 -1.12
N VAL A 89 -1.28 -3.46 -0.13
CA VAL A 89 -0.23 -4.47 -0.34
C VAL A 89 -0.32 -5.53 0.76
N THR A 90 -1.35 -6.34 0.70
CA THR A 90 -1.25 -7.72 1.16
C THR A 90 -0.70 -8.54 0.00
N LYS A 91 0.41 -9.23 0.26
CA LYS A 91 0.91 -10.30 -0.60
C LYS A 91 0.83 -11.57 0.22
N PHE A 92 0.58 -12.69 -0.44
CA PHE A 92 0.76 -14.00 0.18
C PHE A 92 2.16 -14.08 0.81
N PHE A 93 2.24 -14.63 2.03
CA PHE A 93 3.50 -14.75 2.79
C PHE A 93 4.26 -13.42 3.00
N ARG A 94 3.55 -12.31 3.27
CA ARG A 94 4.22 -11.06 3.65
C ARG A 94 5.12 -11.32 4.86
N ASN A 95 6.42 -11.08 4.69
CA ASN A 95 7.48 -11.47 5.62
C ASN A 95 7.63 -13.00 5.79
N ALA A 96 8.24 -13.64 4.79
CA ALA A 96 8.43 -15.10 4.76
C ALA A 96 9.09 -15.65 6.04
N GLU A 97 10.01 -14.90 6.67
CA GLU A 97 10.65 -15.29 7.92
C GLU A 97 9.65 -15.47 9.07
N THR A 98 8.64 -14.58 9.17
CA THR A 98 7.57 -14.72 10.17
C THR A 98 6.73 -15.96 9.90
N TRP A 99 6.39 -16.22 8.64
CA TRP A 99 5.60 -17.40 8.27
C TRP A 99 6.38 -18.71 8.43
N THR A 100 7.71 -18.70 8.28
CA THR A 100 8.57 -19.84 8.62
C THR A 100 8.47 -20.19 10.11
N VAL A 101 8.51 -19.19 11.00
CA VAL A 101 8.32 -19.43 12.45
C VAL A 101 6.92 -19.95 12.74
N VAL A 102 5.89 -19.40 12.09
CA VAL A 102 4.52 -19.89 12.24
C VAL A 102 4.42 -21.36 11.81
N ARG A 103 4.94 -21.71 10.63
CA ARG A 103 4.93 -23.07 10.09
C ARG A 103 5.71 -24.05 10.95
N ASP A 104 6.94 -23.70 11.34
CA ASP A 104 7.87 -24.66 11.94
C ASP A 104 7.75 -24.73 13.46
N THR A 105 7.18 -23.70 14.11
CA THR A 105 7.08 -23.62 15.57
C THR A 105 5.64 -23.53 16.08
N ILE A 106 4.83 -22.64 15.51
CA ILE A 106 3.48 -22.36 16.06
C ILE A 106 2.47 -23.43 15.66
N VAL A 107 2.41 -23.78 14.37
CA VAL A 107 1.48 -24.79 13.85
C VAL A 107 1.66 -26.15 14.56
N PRO A 108 2.87 -26.71 14.70
CA PRO A 108 3.06 -27.98 15.40
C PRO A 108 2.59 -27.92 16.86
N LYS A 109 2.89 -26.82 17.57
CA LYS A 109 2.43 -26.60 18.95
C LYS A 109 0.93 -26.46 19.06
N LEU A 110 0.28 -25.82 18.08
CA LEU A 110 -1.17 -25.66 18.05
C LEU A 110 -1.86 -27.03 17.97
N PHE A 111 -1.36 -27.93 17.12
CA PHE A 111 -1.90 -29.29 16.97
C PHE A 111 -1.57 -30.25 18.13
N GLN A 112 -0.62 -29.90 19.02
CA GLN A 112 -0.45 -30.64 20.29
C GLN A 112 -1.65 -30.49 21.21
N TRP A 113 -2.42 -29.40 21.07
CA TRP A 113 -3.61 -29.17 21.86
C TRP A 113 -4.77 -29.91 21.19
N LYS A 114 -5.26 -30.98 21.83
CA LYS A 114 -6.40 -31.78 21.34
C LYS A 114 -7.71 -31.03 21.50
N LEU A 115 -7.88 -29.96 20.72
CA LEU A 115 -9.10 -29.17 20.65
C LEU A 115 -10.00 -29.70 19.52
N PRO A 116 -11.32 -29.64 19.68
CA PRO A 116 -12.25 -30.05 18.62
C PRO A 116 -12.19 -29.15 17.38
N ALA A 117 -11.68 -27.92 17.52
CA ALA A 117 -11.41 -27.01 16.41
C ALA A 117 -10.33 -25.99 16.79
N HIS A 118 -9.42 -25.69 15.87
CA HIS A 118 -8.49 -24.58 15.99
C HIS A 118 -9.09 -23.32 15.37
N ARG A 119 -9.02 -22.19 16.08
CA ARG A 119 -9.52 -20.88 15.62
C ARG A 119 -8.36 -19.92 15.48
N VAL A 120 -8.28 -19.22 14.35
CA VAL A 120 -7.25 -18.22 14.05
C VAL A 120 -7.94 -16.91 13.68
N TRP A 121 -7.40 -15.79 14.15
CA TRP A 121 -7.90 -14.46 13.84
C TRP A 121 -6.78 -13.63 13.18
N SER A 122 -7.04 -13.16 11.95
CA SER A 122 -6.20 -12.17 11.27
C SER A 122 -6.80 -10.78 11.49
N ALA A 123 -6.22 -10.02 12.43
CA ALA A 123 -6.65 -8.65 12.71
C ALA A 123 -6.07 -7.70 11.65
N GLY A 124 -6.92 -7.12 10.81
CA GLY A 124 -6.51 -6.20 9.74
C GLY A 124 -6.14 -6.90 8.42
N SER A 125 -6.85 -7.96 8.05
CA SER A 125 -6.69 -8.63 6.75
C SER A 125 -7.16 -7.71 5.62
N ALA A 126 -6.25 -7.07 4.87
CA ALA A 126 -6.62 -6.13 3.81
C ALA A 126 -7.46 -6.81 2.70
N SER A 127 -6.85 -7.41 1.66
CA SER A 127 -7.58 -8.23 0.67
C SER A 127 -7.64 -9.73 1.00
N GLY A 128 -7.17 -10.13 2.19
CA GLY A 128 -7.36 -11.49 2.74
C GLY A 128 -6.20 -12.47 2.52
N GLU A 129 -5.13 -12.10 1.82
CA GLU A 129 -4.01 -12.98 1.48
C GLU A 129 -3.29 -13.54 2.72
N GLU A 130 -3.25 -12.80 3.84
CA GLU A 130 -2.69 -13.29 5.11
C GLU A 130 -3.57 -14.35 5.76
N ALA A 131 -4.90 -14.21 5.69
CA ALA A 131 -5.84 -15.22 6.18
C ALA A 131 -5.72 -16.51 5.36
N TYR A 132 -5.64 -16.38 4.02
CA TYR A 132 -5.40 -17.53 3.15
C TYR A 132 -4.03 -18.17 3.38
N THR A 133 -2.98 -17.38 3.61
CA THR A 133 -1.64 -17.90 3.94
C THR A 133 -1.70 -18.78 5.20
N ALA A 134 -2.38 -18.31 6.25
CA ALA A 134 -2.58 -19.09 7.47
C ALA A 134 -3.38 -20.37 7.21
N SER A 135 -4.46 -20.31 6.42
CA SER A 135 -5.26 -21.48 6.06
C SER A 135 -4.47 -22.53 5.29
N ILE A 136 -3.62 -22.11 4.33
CA ILE A 136 -2.76 -23.01 3.55
C ILE A 136 -1.82 -23.75 4.49
N LEU A 137 -1.10 -23.04 5.38
CA LEU A 137 -0.15 -23.66 6.31
C LEU A 137 -0.81 -24.66 7.27
N LEU A 138 -2.00 -24.35 7.78
CA LEU A 138 -2.75 -25.25 8.65
C LEU A 138 -3.23 -26.50 7.88
N HIS A 139 -3.69 -26.32 6.64
CA HIS A 139 -4.15 -27.42 5.79
C HIS A 139 -2.98 -28.35 5.40
N GLU A 140 -1.84 -27.79 4.98
CA GLU A 140 -0.64 -28.57 4.65
C GLU A 140 -0.16 -29.41 5.85
N TRP A 141 -0.14 -28.82 7.05
CA TRP A 141 0.25 -29.56 8.25
C TRP A 141 -0.73 -30.69 8.58
N ALA A 142 -2.04 -30.44 8.47
CA ALA A 142 -3.07 -31.45 8.73
C ALA A 142 -3.03 -32.62 7.74
N GLN A 143 -2.65 -32.38 6.48
CA GLN A 143 -2.54 -33.43 5.45
C GLN A 143 -1.19 -34.18 5.51
N GLY A 144 -0.10 -33.49 5.86
CA GLY A 144 1.25 -34.06 5.84
C GLY A 144 1.68 -34.80 7.11
N ASN A 145 1.06 -34.48 8.26
CA ASN A 145 1.39 -35.06 9.58
C ASN A 145 0.15 -35.63 10.31
N GLY A 146 -0.91 -35.95 9.56
CA GLY A 146 -2.11 -36.64 10.04
C GLY A 146 -1.93 -38.15 10.19
#